data_AF-A0A1R1XF62-F1
#
_entry.id   AF-A0A1R1XF62-F1
#
_cell.length_a   1.000
_cell.length_b   1.000
_cell.length_c   1.000
_cell.angle_alpha   90.00
_cell.angle_beta   90.00
_cell.angle_gamma   90.00
#
_symmetry.space_group_name_H-M   'P 1'
#
loop_
_entity.id
_entity.type
_entity.pdbx_description
1 polymer ?
#
loop_
_entity_poly.entity_id
_entity_poly.type
_entity_poly.pdbx_seq_one_letter_code
_entity_poly.pdbx_strand_id
1 'polypeptide(L)'
;MIKSAQPDSNSIRSKNVVSSNQTSTINSSHTPQCKNGSPISFQNPPTFGKDLDSFVNLTDISQIEEAIVWLSNEEAKLDNHLDKILGTKKTLDAEFLNFLSTLPIIEDTQSNLITIRNSIGNVYSAVEPLHNNINLLNDNKENISKVESSINSGEIEVGCQTLSECIQILDFLDSSKNALPQETKDIIDLILQQISFSLNSTSAAITLEKNRNELTRLVTLKFDKSSSNNDNKAIIECFKLFPLLNEKGLGLEKYSKLLCQKLSDNYKLLK
;
A
#
# COMPACT_ATOMS: atom_id res chain seq x y z
N MET A 1 26.81 16.72 -7.59
CA MET A 1 27.38 15.35 -7.73
C MET A 1 26.18 14.39 -7.78
N ILE A 2 25.67 14.06 -8.98
CA ILE A 2 25.86 12.77 -9.71
C ILE A 2 25.18 11.62 -8.92
N LYS A 3 24.13 10.88 -9.34
CA LYS A 3 23.73 10.20 -10.61
C LYS A 3 22.24 9.77 -10.43
N SER A 4 21.26 10.10 -11.27
CA SER A 4 20.78 9.41 -12.51
C SER A 4 20.93 7.88 -12.58
N ALA A 5 19.81 7.17 -12.72
CA ALA A 5 19.62 6.04 -13.65
C ALA A 5 18.12 5.63 -13.78
N GLN A 6 17.53 5.91 -14.95
CA GLN A 6 16.47 5.09 -15.56
C GLN A 6 17.07 3.76 -16.08
N PRO A 7 16.22 2.82 -16.54
CA PRO A 7 16.27 2.53 -17.98
C PRO A 7 14.91 2.27 -18.65
N ASP A 8 14.80 2.89 -19.82
CA ASP A 8 14.51 2.32 -21.15
C ASP A 8 13.19 1.60 -21.48
N SER A 9 12.44 2.31 -22.31
CA SER A 9 11.51 1.85 -23.35
C SER A 9 12.17 0.96 -24.41
N ASN A 10 11.46 -0.10 -24.83
CA ASN A 10 11.53 -0.75 -26.15
C ASN A 10 10.17 -1.47 -26.33
N SER A 11 9.22 -1.06 -27.18
CA SER A 11 9.21 -0.86 -28.63
C SER A 11 9.66 -2.08 -29.43
N ILE A 12 8.75 -3.05 -29.65
CA ILE A 12 8.76 -3.88 -30.86
C ILE A 12 7.34 -3.98 -31.42
N ARG A 13 7.24 -3.49 -32.65
CA ARG A 13 6.14 -3.51 -33.62
C ARG A 13 6.48 -4.58 -34.65
N SER A 14 5.53 -5.46 -35.01
CA SER A 14 5.31 -6.06 -36.35
C SER A 14 4.19 -7.10 -36.27
N LYS A 15 3.03 -6.89 -36.89
CA LYS A 15 2.65 -7.06 -38.31
C LYS A 15 2.16 -8.48 -38.65
N ASN A 16 0.88 -8.52 -39.05
CA ASN A 16 0.24 -9.32 -40.10
C ASN A 16 0.56 -10.82 -40.20
N VAL A 17 -0.49 -11.66 -40.11
CA VAL A 17 -0.89 -12.54 -41.21
C VAL A 17 -2.42 -12.65 -41.25
N VAL A 18 -3.02 -12.04 -42.26
CA VAL A 18 -4.30 -12.44 -42.86
C VAL A 18 -3.97 -13.60 -43.81
N SER A 19 -4.73 -14.69 -43.76
CA SER A 19 -4.83 -15.58 -44.91
C SER A 19 -6.23 -16.19 -44.98
N SER A 20 -7.08 -15.56 -45.78
CA SER A 20 -8.11 -16.26 -46.53
C SER A 20 -7.42 -17.16 -47.56
N ASN A 21 -7.94 -18.35 -47.81
CA ASN A 21 -7.95 -18.93 -49.15
C ASN A 21 -9.11 -19.92 -49.28
N GLN A 22 -9.87 -19.70 -50.35
CA GLN A 22 -10.95 -20.50 -50.89
C GLN A 22 -10.42 -21.74 -51.62
N THR A 23 -11.37 -22.53 -52.13
CA THR A 23 -11.25 -23.59 -53.16
C THR A 23 -10.79 -24.96 -52.61
N SER A 24 -11.44 -26.09 -52.90
CA SER A 24 -12.09 -26.49 -54.15
C SER A 24 -13.15 -27.58 -53.97
N THR A 25 -14.22 -27.42 -54.73
CA THR A 25 -15.13 -28.45 -55.24
C THR A 25 -14.35 -29.41 -56.15
N ILE A 26 -14.45 -30.74 -55.95
CA ILE A 26 -14.29 -31.74 -57.02
C ILE A 26 -15.32 -32.87 -56.83
N ASN A 27 -16.16 -33.00 -57.85
CA ASN A 27 -17.05 -34.12 -58.16
C ASN A 27 -16.26 -35.38 -58.56
N SER A 28 -16.76 -36.57 -58.20
CA SER A 28 -16.98 -37.73 -59.10
C SER A 28 -17.30 -38.96 -58.24
N SER A 29 -18.55 -39.43 -58.24
CA SER A 29 -19.15 -40.37 -59.21
C SER A 29 -18.74 -41.83 -58.96
N HIS A 30 -19.64 -42.58 -58.33
CA HIS A 30 -20.06 -43.89 -58.85
C HIS A 30 -21.31 -44.40 -58.13
N THR A 31 -22.45 -44.27 -58.81
CA THR A 31 -23.55 -45.23 -58.74
C THR A 31 -23.14 -46.53 -59.45
N PRO A 32 -23.77 -47.64 -59.07
CA PRO A 32 -24.59 -48.34 -60.06
C PRO A 32 -26.04 -48.49 -59.60
N GLN A 33 -26.93 -48.12 -60.52
CA GLN A 33 -28.34 -48.47 -60.53
C GLN A 33 -28.53 -49.99 -60.66
N CYS A 34 -29.56 -50.51 -60.00
CA CYS A 34 -30.60 -51.41 -60.53
C CYS A 34 -31.59 -51.67 -59.38
N LYS A 35 -32.90 -51.79 -59.50
CA LYS A 35 -33.91 -51.63 -60.55
C LYS A 35 -35.26 -51.68 -59.80
N ASN A 36 -36.18 -50.80 -60.18
CA ASN A 36 -37.65 -50.92 -60.17
C ASN A 36 -38.35 -51.90 -59.21
N GLY A 37 -39.24 -51.35 -58.37
CA GLY A 37 -40.33 -52.12 -57.77
C GLY A 37 -41.09 -51.40 -56.65
N SER A 38 -41.95 -50.45 -56.99
CA SER A 38 -43.14 -50.12 -56.19
C SER A 38 -44.33 -50.09 -57.16
N PRO A 39 -45.59 -50.32 -56.75
CA PRO A 39 -46.09 -50.50 -55.38
C PRO A 39 -47.00 -51.75 -55.24
N ILE A 40 -47.03 -52.36 -54.05
CA ILE A 40 -48.19 -53.17 -53.68
C ILE A 40 -48.69 -52.68 -52.32
N SER A 41 -49.71 -51.84 -52.41
CA SER A 41 -50.64 -51.58 -51.32
C SER A 41 -51.52 -52.81 -51.16
N PHE A 42 -51.33 -53.58 -50.10
CA PHE A 42 -52.40 -54.37 -49.53
C PHE A 42 -52.77 -53.80 -48.17
N GLN A 43 -54.00 -53.30 -48.13
CA GLN A 43 -54.75 -53.05 -46.92
C GLN A 43 -54.80 -54.33 -46.09
N ASN A 44 -54.51 -54.15 -44.80
CA ASN A 44 -54.92 -54.92 -43.61
C ASN A 44 -53.69 -55.33 -42.76
N PRO A 45 -53.62 -54.90 -41.49
CA PRO A 45 -52.64 -55.46 -40.56
C PRO A 45 -53.06 -56.90 -40.24
N PRO A 46 -52.20 -57.93 -40.44
CA PRO A 46 -52.53 -59.26 -40.00
C PRO A 46 -52.36 -59.37 -38.49
N THR A 47 -53.46 -59.75 -37.85
CA THR A 47 -53.60 -60.04 -36.43
C THR A 47 -52.95 -61.40 -36.10
N PHE A 48 -51.64 -61.54 -36.30
CA PHE A 48 -50.91 -62.67 -35.73
C PHE A 48 -50.48 -62.33 -34.30
N GLY A 49 -50.92 -63.15 -33.36
CA GLY A 49 -50.58 -63.05 -31.95
C GLY A 49 -49.05 -63.02 -31.77
N LYS A 50 -48.60 -62.15 -30.86
CA LYS A 50 -47.21 -61.75 -30.61
C LYS A 50 -46.25 -62.85 -30.11
N ASP A 51 -46.57 -64.13 -30.26
CA ASP A 51 -45.77 -65.22 -29.68
C ASP A 51 -45.15 -66.12 -30.74
N LEU A 52 -43.84 -66.34 -30.57
CA LEU A 52 -42.94 -67.17 -31.37
C LEU A 52 -43.42 -68.63 -31.49
N ASP A 53 -44.28 -69.07 -30.57
CA ASP A 53 -44.86 -70.41 -30.52
C ASP A 53 -45.86 -70.69 -31.66
N SER A 54 -46.38 -69.66 -32.32
CA SER A 54 -47.30 -69.80 -33.47
C SER A 54 -46.61 -70.23 -34.77
N PHE A 55 -45.28 -70.14 -34.83
CA PHE A 55 -44.47 -70.50 -36.02
C PHE A 55 -44.14 -72.00 -36.11
N VAL A 56 -44.45 -72.79 -35.09
CA VAL A 56 -44.06 -74.22 -35.00
C VAL A 56 -44.97 -75.16 -35.83
N ASN A 57 -46.15 -74.70 -36.27
CA ASN A 57 -47.14 -75.51 -37.01
C ASN A 57 -47.44 -75.00 -38.43
N LEU A 58 -46.47 -74.40 -39.12
CA LEU A 58 -46.65 -73.89 -40.49
C LEU A 58 -46.52 -75.03 -41.51
N THR A 59 -47.65 -75.55 -41.99
CA THR A 59 -47.70 -76.62 -43.02
C THR A 59 -48.14 -76.10 -44.40
N ASP A 60 -48.50 -74.82 -44.52
CA ASP A 60 -48.94 -74.17 -45.76
C ASP A 60 -47.91 -73.13 -46.25
N ILE A 61 -47.59 -73.17 -47.54
CA ILE A 61 -46.50 -72.39 -48.16
C ILE A 61 -46.73 -70.88 -48.03
N SER A 62 -48.00 -70.44 -48.10
CA SER A 62 -48.35 -69.02 -47.96
C SER A 62 -48.13 -68.50 -46.53
N GLN A 63 -48.31 -69.34 -45.51
CA GLN A 63 -48.06 -68.96 -44.11
C GLN A 63 -46.55 -68.89 -43.82
N ILE A 64 -45.75 -69.70 -44.50
CA ILE A 64 -44.29 -69.63 -44.44
C ILE A 64 -43.78 -68.33 -45.08
N GLU A 65 -44.33 -67.93 -46.23
CA GLU A 65 -43.96 -66.65 -46.86
C GLU A 65 -44.34 -65.45 -45.99
N GLU A 66 -45.52 -65.45 -45.37
CA GLU A 66 -45.95 -64.40 -44.42
C GLU A 66 -45.03 -64.35 -43.19
N ALA A 67 -44.65 -65.52 -42.65
CA ALA A 67 -43.71 -65.62 -41.55
C ALA A 67 -42.32 -65.06 -41.89
N ILE A 68 -41.83 -65.32 -43.11
CA ILE A 68 -40.55 -64.78 -43.60
C ILE A 68 -40.63 -63.25 -43.72
N VAL A 69 -41.74 -62.70 -44.22
CA VAL A 69 -41.93 -61.25 -44.31
C VAL A 69 -41.99 -60.61 -42.92
N TRP A 70 -42.70 -61.23 -41.97
CA TRP A 70 -42.75 -60.75 -40.59
C TRP A 70 -41.37 -60.77 -39.92
N LEU A 71 -40.64 -61.87 -40.08
CA LEU A 71 -39.30 -62.03 -39.51
C LEU A 71 -38.31 -61.04 -40.14
N SER A 72 -38.35 -60.85 -41.45
CA SER A 72 -37.56 -59.82 -42.14
C SER A 72 -37.87 -58.40 -41.63
N ASN A 73 -39.13 -58.13 -41.28
CA ASN A 73 -39.53 -56.83 -40.74
C ASN A 73 -39.06 -56.63 -39.29
N GLU A 74 -39.11 -57.66 -38.44
CA GLU A 74 -38.54 -57.58 -37.10
C GLU A 74 -37.01 -57.54 -37.12
N GLU A 75 -36.34 -58.23 -38.06
CA GLU A 75 -34.90 -58.09 -38.31
C GLU A 75 -34.54 -56.65 -38.70
N ALA A 76 -35.24 -56.06 -39.67
CA ALA A 76 -35.01 -54.67 -40.09
C ALA A 76 -35.24 -53.66 -38.94
N LYS A 77 -36.21 -53.93 -38.07
CA LYS A 77 -36.50 -53.12 -36.88
C LYS A 77 -35.43 -53.27 -35.82
N LEU A 78 -34.90 -54.48 -35.63
CA LEU A 78 -33.78 -54.74 -34.72
C LEU A 78 -32.51 -54.05 -35.22
N ASP A 79 -32.24 -54.12 -36.51
CA ASP A 79 -31.09 -53.46 -37.15
C ASP A 79 -31.16 -51.94 -36.98
N ASN A 80 -32.32 -51.34 -37.22
CA ASN A 80 -32.52 -49.90 -37.00
C ASN A 80 -32.33 -49.51 -35.52
N HIS A 81 -32.84 -50.33 -34.60
CA HIS A 81 -32.64 -50.10 -33.17
C HIS A 81 -31.16 -50.24 -32.76
N LEU A 82 -30.44 -51.20 -33.35
CA LEU A 82 -29.02 -51.40 -33.12
C LEU A 82 -28.20 -50.24 -33.67
N ASP A 83 -28.50 -49.76 -34.87
CA ASP A 83 -27.86 -48.58 -35.47
C ASP A 83 -28.07 -47.33 -34.63
N LYS A 84 -29.27 -47.16 -34.07
CA LYS A 84 -29.57 -46.06 -33.15
C LYS A 84 -28.73 -46.15 -31.87
N ILE A 85 -28.58 -47.34 -31.30
CA ILE A 85 -27.73 -47.56 -30.11
C ILE A 85 -26.25 -47.37 -30.42
N LEU A 86 -25.78 -47.83 -31.57
CA LEU A 86 -24.40 -47.64 -32.01
C LEU A 86 -24.10 -46.15 -32.26
N GLY A 87 -25.08 -45.43 -32.81
CA GLY A 87 -25.03 -43.98 -32.97
C GLY A 87 -24.90 -43.25 -31.64
N THR A 88 -25.70 -43.60 -30.63
CA THR A 88 -25.62 -42.98 -29.30
C THR A 88 -24.31 -43.31 -28.57
N LYS A 89 -23.80 -44.54 -28.70
CA LYS A 89 -22.50 -44.92 -28.15
C LYS A 89 -21.38 -44.03 -28.68
N LYS A 90 -21.34 -43.78 -29.99
CA LYS A 90 -20.33 -42.92 -30.61
C LYS A 90 -20.37 -41.49 -30.06
N THR A 91 -21.57 -40.94 -29.85
CA THR A 91 -21.74 -39.62 -29.24
C THR A 91 -21.27 -39.62 -27.78
N LEU A 92 -21.63 -40.64 -27.01
CA LEU A 92 -21.21 -40.78 -25.61
C LEU A 92 -19.69 -40.90 -25.47
N ASP A 93 -19.04 -41.67 -26.34
CA ASP A 93 -17.58 -41.81 -26.36
C ASP A 93 -16.90 -40.45 -26.65
N ALA A 94 -17.48 -39.64 -27.55
CA ALA A 94 -16.97 -38.30 -27.85
C ALA A 94 -17.15 -37.33 -26.67
N GLU A 95 -18.31 -37.37 -25.98
CA GLU A 95 -18.55 -36.59 -24.77
C GLU A 95 -17.64 -37.01 -23.62
N PHE A 96 -17.38 -38.31 -23.47
CA PHE A 96 -16.47 -38.82 -22.46
C PHE A 96 -15.03 -38.38 -22.71
N LEU A 97 -14.56 -38.39 -23.95
CA LEU A 97 -13.24 -37.85 -24.31
C LEU A 97 -13.16 -36.33 -24.07
N ASN A 98 -14.24 -35.60 -24.33
CA ASN A 98 -14.31 -34.17 -24.02
C ASN A 98 -14.34 -33.92 -22.50
N PHE A 99 -14.94 -34.80 -21.72
CA PHE A 99 -14.87 -34.74 -20.26
C PHE A 99 -13.44 -35.03 -19.77
N LEU A 100 -12.79 -36.06 -20.31
CA LEU A 100 -11.39 -36.36 -19.98
C LEU A 100 -10.43 -35.23 -20.36
N SER A 101 -10.70 -34.47 -21.43
CA SER A 101 -9.87 -33.32 -21.81
C SER A 101 -10.09 -32.09 -20.92
N THR A 102 -11.22 -31.99 -20.23
CA THR A 102 -11.51 -30.89 -19.28
C THR A 102 -10.96 -31.14 -17.88
N LEU A 103 -10.71 -32.39 -17.50
CA LEU A 103 -10.09 -32.78 -16.21
C LEU A 103 -8.74 -32.08 -15.94
N PRO A 104 -7.77 -32.05 -16.88
CA PRO A 104 -6.51 -31.33 -16.68
C PRO A 104 -6.69 -29.83 -16.44
N ILE A 105 -7.69 -29.21 -17.08
CA ILE A 105 -8.01 -27.80 -16.90
C ILE A 105 -8.50 -27.55 -15.47
N ILE A 106 -9.35 -28.45 -14.96
CA ILE A 106 -9.85 -28.38 -13.58
C ILE A 106 -8.68 -28.51 -12.59
N GLU A 107 -7.76 -29.45 -12.82
CA GLU A 107 -6.58 -29.63 -11.98
C GLU A 107 -5.68 -28.39 -11.98
N ASP A 108 -5.43 -27.78 -13.14
CA ASP A 108 -4.67 -26.54 -13.24
C ASP A 108 -5.36 -25.38 -12.51
N THR A 109 -6.69 -25.22 -12.68
CA THR A 109 -7.44 -24.19 -11.94
C THR A 109 -7.40 -24.40 -10.43
N GLN A 110 -7.40 -25.65 -9.96
CA GLN A 110 -7.28 -25.97 -8.55
C GLN A 110 -5.89 -25.63 -8.00
N SER A 111 -4.83 -25.95 -8.75
CA SER A 111 -3.46 -25.54 -8.42
C SER A 111 -3.34 -24.01 -8.33
N ASN A 112 -3.86 -23.31 -9.33
CA ASN A 112 -3.88 -21.85 -9.37
C ASN A 112 -4.63 -21.26 -8.15
N LEU A 113 -5.77 -21.84 -7.75
CA LEU A 113 -6.52 -21.42 -6.57
C LEU A 113 -5.71 -21.58 -5.28
N ILE A 114 -4.94 -22.66 -5.13
CA ILE A 114 -4.05 -22.86 -3.99
C ILE A 114 -2.95 -21.78 -3.96
N THR A 115 -2.35 -21.44 -5.11
CA THR A 115 -1.34 -20.38 -5.17
C THR A 115 -1.91 -19.01 -4.80
N ILE A 116 -3.12 -18.68 -5.27
CA ILE A 116 -3.82 -17.44 -4.92
C ILE A 116 -4.14 -17.42 -3.41
N ARG A 117 -4.61 -18.54 -2.86
CA ARG A 117 -4.86 -18.68 -1.42
C ARG A 117 -3.58 -18.44 -0.59
N ASN A 118 -2.44 -18.95 -1.04
CA ASN A 118 -1.18 -18.73 -0.35
C ASN A 118 -0.72 -17.27 -0.48
N SER A 119 -0.90 -16.67 -1.65
CA SER A 119 -0.61 -15.25 -1.89
C SER A 119 -1.44 -14.33 -1.01
N ILE A 120 -2.76 -14.56 -0.89
CA ILE A 120 -3.62 -13.76 0.00
C ILE A 120 -3.23 -13.94 1.47
N GLY A 121 -2.83 -15.16 1.88
CA GLY A 121 -2.30 -15.41 3.21
C GLY A 121 -1.03 -14.59 3.50
N ASN A 122 -0.11 -14.54 2.53
CA ASN A 122 1.11 -13.73 2.64
C ASN A 122 0.79 -12.23 2.72
N VAL A 123 -0.13 -11.73 1.88
CA VAL A 123 -0.58 -10.33 1.93
C VAL A 123 -1.20 -10.01 3.28
N TYR A 124 -2.06 -10.87 3.81
CA TYR A 124 -2.69 -10.65 5.11
C TYR A 124 -1.66 -10.61 6.24
N SER A 125 -0.68 -11.53 6.22
CA SER A 125 0.43 -11.53 7.19
C SER A 125 1.33 -10.29 7.11
N ALA A 126 1.42 -9.64 5.94
CA ALA A 126 2.14 -8.38 5.78
C ALA A 126 1.29 -7.16 6.18
N VAL A 127 -0.03 -7.24 6.05
CA VAL A 127 -0.97 -6.17 6.41
C VAL A 127 -1.21 -6.10 7.93
N GLU A 128 -1.20 -7.23 8.63
CA GLU A 128 -1.37 -7.29 10.09
C GLU A 128 -0.38 -6.41 10.87
N PRO A 129 0.96 -6.47 10.64
CA PRO A 129 1.89 -5.58 11.32
C PRO A 129 1.71 -4.12 10.90
N LEU A 130 1.30 -3.85 9.65
CA LEU A 130 1.01 -2.49 9.20
C LEU A 130 -0.21 -1.92 9.93
N HIS A 131 -1.26 -2.73 10.14
CA HIS A 131 -2.44 -2.33 10.90
C HIS A 131 -2.08 -1.99 12.35
N ASN A 132 -1.24 -2.82 12.99
CA ASN A 132 -0.75 -2.55 14.35
C ASN A 132 0.07 -1.26 14.42
N ASN A 133 0.92 -0.98 13.42
CA ASN A 133 1.67 0.27 13.34
C ASN A 133 0.77 1.49 13.12
N ILE A 134 -0.28 1.36 12.32
CA ILE A 134 -1.27 2.43 12.12
C ILE A 134 -2.02 2.71 13.42
N ASN A 135 -2.41 1.68 14.18
CA ASN A 135 -3.05 1.86 15.48
C ASN A 135 -2.12 2.56 16.47
N LEU A 136 -0.86 2.13 16.56
CA LEU A 136 0.15 2.79 17.40
C LEU A 136 0.37 4.26 16.99
N LEU A 137 0.40 4.55 15.69
CA LEU A 137 0.51 5.91 15.19
C LEU A 137 -0.71 6.76 15.55
N ASN A 138 -1.91 6.16 15.49
CA ASN A 138 -3.15 6.83 15.86
C ASN A 138 -3.20 7.14 17.37
N ASP A 139 -2.78 6.20 18.22
CA ASP A 139 -2.66 6.42 19.67
C ASP A 139 -1.66 7.55 19.99
N ASN A 140 -0.52 7.55 19.31
CA ASN A 140 0.46 8.63 19.45
C ASN A 140 -0.09 9.98 18.98
N LYS A 141 -0.85 10.01 17.88
CA LYS A 141 -1.51 11.21 17.39
C LYS A 141 -2.55 11.73 18.38
N GLU A 142 -3.33 10.84 18.99
CA GLU A 142 -4.30 11.20 20.03
C GLU A 142 -3.59 11.77 21.25
N ASN A 143 -2.49 11.14 21.69
CA ASN A 143 -1.68 11.63 22.80
C ASN A 143 -1.06 13.02 22.51
N ILE A 144 -0.52 13.23 21.31
CA ILE A 144 0.00 14.54 20.89
C ILE A 144 -1.12 15.57 20.88
N SER A 145 -2.29 15.25 20.34
CA SER A 145 -3.45 16.16 20.32
C SER A 145 -3.93 16.52 21.73
N LYS A 146 -3.92 15.56 22.67
CA LYS A 146 -4.22 15.82 24.09
C LYS A 146 -3.20 16.76 24.72
N VAL A 147 -1.91 16.52 24.52
CA VAL A 147 -0.84 17.38 25.02
C VAL A 147 -0.90 18.78 24.41
N GLU A 148 -1.13 18.87 23.10
CA GLU A 148 -1.33 20.13 22.39
C GLU A 148 -2.54 20.89 22.94
N SER A 149 -3.66 20.19 23.17
CA SER A 149 -4.83 20.79 23.81
C SER A 149 -4.54 21.23 25.24
N SER A 150 -3.74 20.52 26.04
CA SER A 150 -3.38 20.95 27.40
C SER A 150 -2.44 22.14 27.42
N ILE A 151 -1.48 22.20 26.49
CA ILE A 151 -0.61 23.37 26.30
C ILE A 151 -1.44 24.58 25.85
N ASN A 152 -2.38 24.35 24.93
CA ASN A 152 -3.24 25.39 24.39
C ASN A 152 -4.41 25.74 25.31
N SER A 153 -4.80 24.88 26.27
CA SER A 153 -5.89 25.14 27.22
C SER A 153 -5.52 26.13 28.32
N GLY A 154 -4.48 26.92 28.11
CA GLY A 154 -4.28 28.14 28.87
C GLY A 154 -3.82 27.93 30.30
N GLU A 155 -3.35 26.75 30.73
CA GLU A 155 -2.76 26.63 32.08
C GLU A 155 -1.47 27.44 32.19
N ILE A 156 -0.67 27.45 31.12
CA ILE A 156 0.48 28.35 30.99
C ILE A 156 0.02 29.81 30.87
N GLU A 157 -1.07 30.08 30.14
CA GLU A 157 -1.63 31.43 29.98
C GLU A 157 -2.15 32.00 31.29
N VAL A 158 -2.88 31.21 32.08
CA VAL A 158 -3.40 31.53 33.42
C VAL A 158 -2.25 31.70 34.40
N GLY A 159 -1.22 30.85 34.34
CA GLY A 159 0.00 31.01 35.15
C GLY A 159 0.74 32.30 34.84
N CYS A 160 0.86 32.65 33.55
CA CYS A 160 1.47 33.89 33.10
C CYS A 160 0.62 35.13 33.46
N GLN A 161 -0.71 35.04 33.35
CA GLN A 161 -1.63 36.10 33.76
C GLN A 161 -1.55 36.35 35.27
N THR A 162 -1.55 35.27 36.06
CA THR A 162 -1.38 35.34 37.52
C THR A 162 -0.03 35.95 37.89
N LEU A 163 1.05 35.57 37.19
CA LEU A 163 2.38 36.15 37.40
C LEU A 163 2.40 37.64 37.03
N SER A 164 1.77 38.02 35.91
CA SER A 164 1.61 39.42 35.51
C SER A 164 0.83 40.22 36.55
N GLU A 165 -0.24 39.67 37.11
CA GLU A 165 -1.01 40.28 38.19
C GLU A 165 -0.19 40.41 39.48
N CYS A 166 0.58 39.39 39.87
CA CYS A 166 1.51 39.47 40.99
C CYS A 166 2.59 40.54 40.77
N ILE A 167 3.10 40.69 39.55
CA ILE A 167 4.09 41.73 39.20
C ILE A 167 3.46 43.12 39.30
N GLN A 168 2.25 43.33 38.78
CA GLN A 168 1.55 44.61 38.90
C GLN A 168 1.29 44.99 40.37
N ILE A 169 0.94 44.01 41.20
CA ILE A 169 0.80 44.20 42.65
C ILE A 169 2.16 44.53 43.29
N LEU A 170 3.24 43.87 42.85
CA LEU A 170 4.60 44.14 43.32
C LEU A 170 5.04 45.57 42.95
N ASP A 171 4.77 46.03 41.73
CA ASP A 171 5.11 47.39 41.27
C ASP A 171 4.32 48.47 41.99
N PHE A 172 3.04 48.20 42.30
CA PHE A 172 2.23 49.08 43.16
C PHE A 172 2.81 49.17 44.58
N LEU A 173 3.29 48.06 45.14
CA LEU A 173 3.94 48.00 46.44
C LEU A 173 5.35 48.63 46.46
N ASP A 174 6.13 48.48 45.38
CA ASP A 174 7.47 49.05 45.20
C ASP A 174 7.39 50.58 45.10
N SER A 175 6.35 51.09 44.43
CA SER A 175 5.99 52.52 44.41
C SER A 175 5.64 53.08 45.80
N SER A 176 5.30 52.21 46.76
CA SER A 176 4.84 52.59 48.09
C SER A 176 5.91 52.60 49.18
N LYS A 177 7.12 52.03 48.97
CA LYS A 177 8.35 52.11 49.81
C LYS A 177 9.15 50.81 49.68
N ASN A 178 10.08 50.72 48.72
CA ASN A 178 11.45 50.22 48.90
C ASN A 178 12.15 50.16 47.54
N ALA A 179 13.46 50.36 47.51
CA ALA A 179 14.24 50.35 46.26
C ALA A 179 14.63 48.91 45.91
N LEU A 180 13.87 48.25 45.02
CA LEU A 180 14.33 47.01 44.39
C LEU A 180 15.51 47.32 43.43
N PRO A 181 16.58 46.51 43.40
CA PRO A 181 17.73 46.73 42.53
C PRO A 181 17.30 46.81 41.06
N GLN A 182 17.79 47.82 40.34
CA GLN A 182 17.49 48.10 38.92
C GLN A 182 17.69 46.86 38.02
N GLU A 183 18.64 45.99 38.36
CA GLU A 183 18.95 44.74 37.67
C GLU A 183 17.78 43.74 37.67
N THR A 184 16.97 43.73 38.74
CA THR A 184 15.78 42.88 38.83
C THR A 184 14.65 43.41 37.95
N LYS A 185 14.54 44.74 37.83
CA LYS A 185 13.56 45.43 36.96
C LYS A 185 13.82 45.14 35.48
N ASP A 186 15.08 45.20 35.06
CA ASP A 186 15.46 44.93 33.67
C ASP A 186 15.22 43.46 33.26
N ILE A 187 15.39 42.52 34.20
CA ILE A 187 15.11 41.09 33.96
C ILE A 187 13.60 40.85 33.86
N ILE A 188 12.80 41.54 34.68
CA ILE A 188 11.34 41.42 34.68
C ILE A 188 10.72 42.05 33.42
N ASP A 189 11.21 43.20 32.98
CA ASP A 189 10.77 43.83 31.72
C ASP A 189 11.09 42.98 30.50
N LEU A 190 12.22 42.27 30.52
CA LEU A 190 12.60 41.34 29.45
C LEU A 190 11.63 40.15 29.38
N ILE A 191 11.24 39.61 30.55
CA ILE A 191 10.28 38.50 30.66
C ILE A 191 8.89 38.93 30.17
N LEU A 192 8.43 40.13 30.54
CA LEU A 192 7.15 40.69 30.08
C LEU A 192 7.13 40.91 28.56
N GLN A 193 8.22 41.44 27.99
CA GLN A 193 8.33 41.66 26.55
C GLN A 193 8.36 40.35 25.74
N GLN A 194 8.84 39.25 26.33
CA GLN A 194 8.83 37.92 25.73
C GLN A 194 7.45 37.26 25.70
N ILE A 195 6.57 37.58 26.65
CA ILE A 195 5.23 36.98 26.76
C ILE A 195 4.24 37.65 25.80
N SER A 196 4.36 38.96 25.55
CA SER A 196 3.45 39.69 24.64
C SER A 196 3.61 39.36 23.15
N PHE A 197 4.64 38.60 22.74
CA PHE A 197 4.96 38.32 21.33
C PHE A 197 4.62 36.90 20.86
N SER A 198 4.05 36.05 21.71
CA SER A 198 3.92 34.61 21.45
C SER A 198 2.51 34.19 20.99
N LEU A 199 2.20 34.42 19.72
CA LEU A 199 1.30 33.53 18.96
C LEU A 199 1.79 33.46 17.52
N ASN A 200 2.68 32.49 17.24
CA ASN A 200 2.80 31.73 15.99
C ASN A 200 4.09 30.89 16.07
N SER A 201 4.00 29.57 15.90
CA SER A 201 5.09 28.61 16.16
C SER A 201 6.39 28.85 15.37
N THR A 202 6.32 29.57 14.24
CA THR A 202 7.49 30.02 13.47
C THR A 202 8.26 31.16 14.17
N SER A 203 7.61 31.96 15.03
CA SER A 203 8.22 33.09 15.74
C SER A 203 9.06 32.64 16.93
N ALA A 204 8.73 31.52 17.58
CA ALA A 204 9.43 31.06 18.79
C ALA A 204 10.89 30.67 18.50
N ALA A 205 11.14 29.95 17.40
CA ALA A 205 12.50 29.58 16.98
C ALA A 205 13.32 30.82 16.58
N ILE A 206 12.72 31.77 15.84
CA ILE A 206 13.36 33.02 15.44
C ILE A 206 13.65 33.91 16.66
N THR A 207 12.71 33.95 17.62
CA THR A 207 12.84 34.72 18.86
C THR A 207 13.87 34.10 19.79
N LEU A 208 13.94 32.77 19.88
CA LEU A 208 14.97 32.06 20.63
C LEU A 208 16.37 32.33 20.05
N GLU A 209 16.51 32.29 18.71
CA GLU A 209 17.76 32.61 18.05
C GLU A 209 18.17 34.08 18.23
N LYS A 210 17.19 35.00 18.18
CA LYS A 210 17.42 36.42 18.49
C LYS A 210 17.89 36.61 19.94
N ASN A 211 17.28 35.92 20.89
CA ASN A 211 17.68 35.95 22.30
C ASN A 211 19.05 35.31 22.53
N ARG A 212 19.36 34.20 21.85
CA ARG A 212 20.70 33.58 21.87
C ARG A 212 21.76 34.57 21.41
N ASN A 213 21.49 35.29 20.32
CA ASN A 213 22.40 36.31 19.78
C ASN A 213 22.56 37.49 20.73
N GLU A 214 21.47 37.95 21.36
CA GLU A 214 21.53 39.06 22.31
C GLU A 214 22.24 38.69 23.61
N LEU A 215 22.00 37.48 24.13
CA LEU A 215 22.72 36.96 25.30
C LEU A 215 24.20 36.77 24.98
N THR A 216 24.55 36.30 23.79
CA THR A 216 25.94 36.21 23.32
C THR A 216 26.59 37.59 23.26
N ARG A 217 25.86 38.62 22.81
CA ARG A 217 26.32 40.02 22.78
C ARG A 217 26.58 40.54 24.19
N LEU A 218 25.69 40.28 25.14
CA LEU A 218 25.84 40.69 26.54
C LEU A 218 27.02 39.98 27.22
N VAL A 219 27.16 38.67 27.04
CA VAL A 219 28.29 37.90 27.56
C VAL A 219 29.61 38.41 26.97
N THR A 220 29.61 38.76 25.68
CA THR A 220 30.77 39.37 25.01
C THR A 220 31.14 40.73 25.61
N LEU A 221 30.16 41.62 25.79
CA LEU A 221 30.40 42.93 26.41
C LEU A 221 30.89 42.80 27.85
N LYS A 222 30.32 41.87 28.62
CA LYS A 222 30.76 41.58 29.99
C LYS A 222 32.19 41.03 29.99
N PHE A 223 32.53 40.13 29.06
CA PHE A 223 33.89 39.64 28.91
C PHE A 223 34.89 40.76 28.61
N ASP A 224 34.57 41.66 27.66
CA ASP A 224 35.45 42.77 27.28
C ASP A 224 35.62 43.79 28.43
N LYS A 225 34.55 44.04 29.19
CA LYS A 225 34.57 44.90 30.38
C LYS A 225 35.38 44.26 31.52
N SER A 226 35.18 42.98 31.79
CA SER A 226 35.94 42.24 32.82
C SER A 226 37.40 42.08 32.44
N SER A 227 37.71 41.92 31.15
CA SER A 227 39.07 41.93 30.59
C SER A 227 39.76 43.28 30.84
N SER A 228 39.05 44.39 30.67
CA SER A 228 39.58 45.74 30.92
C SER A 228 39.78 46.04 32.41
N ASN A 229 38.90 45.51 33.26
CA ASN A 229 38.97 45.66 34.72
C ASN A 229 39.87 44.61 35.40
N ASN A 230 40.46 43.70 34.63
CA ASN A 230 41.34 42.61 35.08
C ASN A 230 40.70 41.65 36.12
N ASP A 231 39.38 41.49 36.07
CA ASP A 231 38.63 40.57 36.95
C ASP A 231 38.68 39.14 36.42
N ASN A 232 39.68 38.39 36.90
CA ASN A 232 39.91 37.00 36.48
C ASN A 232 38.71 36.08 36.76
N LYS A 233 37.90 36.35 37.79
CA LYS A 233 36.76 35.50 38.15
C LYS A 233 35.63 35.67 37.14
N ALA A 234 35.26 36.91 36.84
CA ALA A 234 34.22 37.22 35.86
C ALA A 234 34.62 36.79 34.43
N ILE A 235 35.90 36.85 34.08
CA ILE A 235 36.42 36.35 32.79
C ILE A 235 36.21 34.84 32.65
N ILE A 236 36.52 34.06 33.69
CA ILE A 236 36.33 32.60 33.69
C ILE A 236 34.85 32.23 33.63
N GLU A 237 33.99 32.95 34.35
CA GLU A 237 32.54 32.75 34.30
C GLU A 237 31.99 33.02 32.90
N CYS A 238 32.34 34.16 32.29
CA CYS A 238 31.93 34.47 30.92
C CYS A 238 32.48 33.45 29.90
N PHE A 239 33.71 32.96 30.09
CA PHE A 239 34.30 31.93 29.23
C PHE A 239 33.48 30.61 29.25
N LYS A 240 32.93 30.24 30.40
CA LYS A 240 32.07 29.06 30.55
C LYS A 240 30.68 29.23 29.90
N LEU A 241 30.20 30.46 29.74
CA LEU A 241 28.90 30.73 29.10
C LEU A 241 28.96 30.57 27.57
N PHE A 242 30.10 30.85 26.91
CA PHE A 242 30.21 30.72 25.45
C PHE A 242 29.90 29.31 24.91
N PRO A 243 30.43 28.20 25.49
CA PRO A 243 30.05 26.85 25.08
C PRO A 243 28.57 26.52 25.26
N LEU A 244 27.92 27.10 26.28
CA LEU A 244 26.48 26.90 26.55
C LEU A 244 25.60 27.62 25.52
N LEU A 245 26.11 28.70 24.92
CA LEU A 245 25.45 29.46 23.86
C LEU A 245 25.76 28.95 22.45
N ASN A 246 26.46 27.81 22.35
CA ASN A 246 26.97 27.23 21.10
C ASN A 246 28.02 28.09 20.36
N GLU A 247 28.64 29.06 21.04
CA GLU A 247 29.61 30.02 20.48
C GLU A 247 31.03 29.74 20.97
N LYS A 248 31.46 28.47 20.88
CA LYS A 248 32.77 28.01 21.37
C LYS A 248 33.94 28.73 20.69
N GLY A 249 33.80 29.01 19.39
CA GLY A 249 34.83 29.70 18.60
C GLY A 249 35.08 31.13 19.07
N LEU A 250 34.01 31.90 19.26
CA LEU A 250 34.08 33.30 19.70
C LEU A 250 34.71 33.43 21.10
N GLY A 251 34.33 32.55 22.03
CA GLY A 251 34.91 32.51 23.37
C GLY A 251 36.41 32.21 23.35
N LEU A 252 36.85 31.27 22.51
CA LEU A 252 38.26 30.88 22.39
C LEU A 252 39.11 32.00 21.78
N GLU A 253 38.62 32.66 20.74
CA GLU A 253 39.31 33.78 20.09
C GLU A 253 39.54 34.93 21.09
N LYS A 254 38.50 35.32 21.84
CA LYS A 254 38.60 36.39 22.83
C LYS A 254 39.53 36.05 23.99
N TYR A 255 39.48 34.81 24.48
CA TYR A 255 40.38 34.36 25.53
C TYR A 255 41.84 34.29 25.06
N SER A 256 42.08 33.83 23.82
CA SER A 256 43.41 33.84 23.21
C SER A 256 43.95 35.26 23.07
N LYS A 257 43.13 36.22 22.64
CA LYS A 257 43.53 37.63 22.52
C LYS A 257 43.90 38.24 23.88
N LEU A 258 43.12 37.95 24.92
CA LEU A 258 43.39 38.37 26.28
C LEU A 258 44.73 37.81 26.80
N LEU A 259 45.01 36.53 26.58
CA LEU A 259 46.27 35.90 26.97
C LEU A 259 47.47 36.54 26.26
N CYS A 260 47.37 36.75 24.95
CA CYS A 260 48.41 37.44 24.18
C CYS A 260 48.67 38.86 24.72
N GLN A 261 47.62 39.58 25.11
CA GLN A 261 47.74 40.92 25.68
C GLN A 261 48.42 40.88 27.06
N LYS A 262 47.99 39.99 27.96
CA LYS A 262 48.64 39.82 29.27
C LYS A 262 50.11 39.38 29.17
N LEU A 263 50.44 38.55 28.18
CA LEU A 263 51.82 38.11 27.93
C LEU A 263 52.69 39.26 27.42
N SER A 264 52.17 40.07 26.49
CA SER A 264 52.83 41.28 25.97
C SER A 264 53.07 42.31 27.06
N ASP A 265 52.08 42.54 27.92
CA ASP A 265 52.19 43.49 29.04
C ASP A 265 53.20 43.00 30.10
N ASN A 266 53.23 41.69 30.40
CA ASN A 266 54.28 41.11 31.26
C ASN A 266 55.68 41.24 30.66
N TYR A 267 55.82 41.04 29.35
CA TYR A 267 57.12 41.14 28.68
C TYR A 267 57.65 42.58 28.67
N LYS A 268 56.76 43.58 28.61
CA LYS A 268 57.13 45.01 28.75
C LYS A 268 57.53 45.39 30.18
N LEU A 269 56.97 44.73 31.19
CA LEU A 269 57.33 44.94 32.60
C LEU A 269 58.68 44.31 32.98
N LEU A 270 59.17 43.34 32.19
CA LEU A 270 60.46 42.69 32.40
C LEU A 270 61.65 43.41 31.73
N LYS A 271 61.42 44.47 30.96
CA LYS A 271 62.42 45.23 30.20
C LYS A 271 62.57 46.63 30.75
#